data_AF-M4YMQ0-F1
#
_entry.id   AF-M4YMQ0-F1
#
_cell.length_a   1.000
_cell.length_b   1.000
_cell.length_c   1.000
_cell.angle_alpha   90.00
_cell.angle_beta   90.00
_cell.angle_gamma   90.00
#
_symmetry.space_group_name_H-M   'P 1'
#
loop_
_entity.id
_entity.type
_entity.pdbx_description
1 polymer ?
#
loop_
_entity_poly.entity_id
_entity_poly.type
_entity_poly.pdbx_seq_one_letter_code
_entity_poly.pdbx_strand_id
1 'polypeptide(L)' 'MTVVIPTYNEAGNVIPMAKAIRQSYPDVKILFMDDGSTDGTIDLVRNLGDPLTSIFVRE' A
#
# COMPACT_ATOMS: atom_id res chain seq x y z
N MET A 1 9.55 7.73 -10.48
CA MET A 1 8.82 6.49 -10.81
C MET A 1 7.85 6.19 -9.68
N THR A 2 6.65 5.73 -10.00
CA THR A 2 5.62 5.35 -9.02
C THR A 2 5.16 3.93 -9.31
N VAL A 3 5.07 3.09 -8.29
CA VAL A 3 4.47 1.75 -8.37
C VAL A 3 3.03 1.86 -7.86
N VAL A 4 2.07 1.46 -8.69
CA VAL A 4 0.65 1.45 -8.34
C VAL A 4 0.25 0.01 -8.03
N ILE A 5 -0.38 -0.19 -6.87
CA ILE A 5 -0.77 -1.51 -6.37
C ILE A 5 -2.29 -1.49 -6.16
N PRO A 6 -3.09 -2.08 -7.05
CA PRO A 6 -4.50 -2.29 -6.78
C PRO A 6 -4.67 -3.30 -5.63
N THR A 7 -5.56 -3.02 -4.68
CA THR A 7 -5.81 -3.88 -3.52
C THR A 7 -7.31 -4.02 -3.23
N TYR A 8 -7.72 -5.24 -2.83
CA TYR A 8 -9.03 -5.52 -2.28
C TYR A 8 -8.91 -6.71 -1.31
N ASN A 9 -9.15 -6.46 -0.02
CA ASN A 9 -9.00 -7.43 1.07
C ASN A 9 -7.61 -8.12 1.08
N GLU A 10 -6.56 -7.31 1.13
CA GLU A 10 -5.15 -7.72 1.10
C GLU A 10 -4.43 -7.47 2.43
N ALA A 11 -5.13 -7.53 3.57
CA ALA A 11 -4.55 -7.20 4.89
C ALA A 11 -3.29 -8.02 5.21
N GLY A 12 -3.22 -9.28 4.74
CA GLY A 12 -2.05 -10.13 4.89
C GLY A 12 -0.85 -9.75 3.99
N ASN A 13 -1.08 -8.99 2.92
CA ASN A 13 -0.11 -8.78 1.84
C ASN A 13 0.41 -7.35 1.72
N VAL A 14 -0.33 -6.33 2.15
CA VAL A 14 0.09 -4.92 1.98
C VAL A 14 1.40 -4.59 2.71
N ILE A 15 1.61 -5.11 3.92
CA ILE A 15 2.85 -4.90 4.69
C ILE A 15 4.06 -5.61 4.05
N PRO A 16 4.04 -6.94 3.79
CA PRO A 16 5.18 -7.60 3.17
C PRO A 16 5.49 -7.03 1.78
N MET A 17 4.47 -6.66 1.00
CA MET A 17 4.65 -6.02 -0.30
C MET A 17 5.38 -4.67 -0.19
N ALA A 18 4.90 -3.76 0.67
CA ALA A 18 5.53 -2.46 0.87
C ALA A 18 7.00 -2.60 1.34
N LYS A 19 7.27 -3.55 2.24
CA LYS A 19 8.63 -3.85 2.70
C LYS A 19 9.53 -4.36 1.56
N ALA A 20 9.06 -5.30 0.75
CA ALA A 20 9.82 -5.85 -0.35
C ALA A 20 10.17 -4.78 -1.41
N ILE A 21 9.21 -3.90 -1.72
CA ILE A 21 9.43 -2.78 -2.63
C ILE A 21 10.46 -1.82 -2.06
N ARG A 22 10.33 -1.40 -0.79
CA ARG A 22 11.27 -0.46 -0.16
C ARG A 22 12.69 -1.04 -0.07
N GLN A 23 12.84 -2.33 0.18
CA GLN A 23 14.14 -3.02 0.18
C GLN A 23 14.80 -3.03 -1.20
N SER A 24 14.01 -3.28 -2.25
CA SER A 24 14.52 -3.38 -3.62
C SER A 24 14.75 -2.00 -4.26
N TYR A 25 13.91 -1.04 -3.89
CA TYR A 25 13.86 0.29 -4.47
C TYR A 25 13.57 1.33 -3.37
N PRO A 26 14.61 1.88 -2.72
CA PRO A 26 14.44 2.75 -1.55
C PRO A 26 13.75 4.09 -1.81
N ASP A 27 13.73 4.59 -3.05
CA ASP A 27 13.31 5.96 -3.37
C ASP A 27 12.01 6.05 -4.22
N VAL A 28 11.38 4.92 -4.52
CA VAL A 28 10.13 4.88 -5.31
C VAL A 28 8.93 5.28 -4.45
N LYS A 29 7.99 5.96 -5.10
CA LYS A 29 6.66 6.22 -4.56
C LYS A 29 5.77 4.99 -4.69
N ILE A 30 5.07 4.62 -3.63
CA ILE A 30 4.09 3.55 -3.63
C ILE A 30 2.70 4.18 -3.54
N LEU A 31 1.82 3.82 -4.46
CA LEU A 31 0.41 4.19 -4.43
C LEU A 31 -0.44 2.92 -4.34
N PHE A 32 -1.07 2.70 -3.19
CA PHE A 32 -2.11 1.70 -3.06
C PHE A 32 -3.43 2.27 -3.60
N MET A 33 -4.10 1.52 -4.48
CA MET A 33 -5.44 1.83 -4.98
C MET A 33 -6.40 0.79 -4.45
N ASP A 34 -7.16 1.16 -3.42
CA ASP A 34 -8.06 0.25 -2.73
C ASP A 34 -9.50 0.33 -3.26
N ASP A 35 -10.13 -0.82 -3.48
CA ASP A 35 -11.49 -0.96 -4.02
C ASP A 35 -12.52 -1.28 -2.92
N GLY A 36 -12.40 -0.62 -1.75
CA GLY A 36 -13.37 -0.75 -0.66
C GLY A 36 -13.14 -1.96 0.24
N SER A 37 -11.88 -2.24 0.58
CA SER A 37 -11.52 -3.33 1.49
C SER A 37 -12.18 -3.21 2.86
N THR A 38 -12.66 -4.32 3.39
CA THR A 38 -13.37 -4.41 4.69
C THR A 38 -12.61 -5.21 5.74
N ASP A 39 -11.45 -5.77 5.38
CA ASP A 39 -10.63 -6.65 6.22
C ASP A 39 -9.54 -5.92 7.03
N GLY A 40 -9.52 -4.58 6.99
CA GLY A 40 -8.49 -3.75 7.62
C GLY A 40 -7.30 -3.38 6.72
N THR A 41 -7.30 -3.78 5.44
CA THR A 41 -6.26 -3.40 4.46
C THR A 41 -5.95 -1.91 4.47
N ILE A 42 -6.99 -1.06 4.40
CA ILE A 42 -6.86 0.39 4.34
C ILE A 42 -6.10 0.93 5.56
N ASP A 43 -6.47 0.48 6.76
CA ASP A 43 -5.86 0.94 8.01
C ASP A 43 -4.41 0.49 8.12
N LEU A 44 -4.10 -0.72 7.66
CA LEU A 44 -2.72 -1.21 7.62
C LEU A 44 -1.84 -0.35 6.70
N VAL A 45 -2.34 0.02 5.52
CA VAL A 45 -1.59 0.89 4.60
C VAL A 45 -1.39 2.30 5.18
N ARG A 46 -2.43 2.89 5.78
CA ARG A 46 -2.34 4.21 6.43
C ARG A 46 -1.31 4.23 7.57
N ASN A 47 -1.17 3.10 8.28
CA ASN A 47 -0.26 2.96 9.41
C ASN A 47 1.16 2.51 9.04
N LEU A 48 1.52 2.42 7.75
CA LEU A 48 2.88 2.03 7.32
C LEU A 48 3.97 3.03 7.77
N GLY A 49 3.62 4.30 7.99
CA GLY A 49 4.56 5.34 8.42
C GLY A 49 5.64 5.68 7.39
N ASP A 50 5.47 5.28 6.13
CA ASP A 50 6.40 5.54 5.05
C ASP A 50 6.05 6.85 4.32
N PRO A 51 6.93 7.87 4.32
CA PRO A 51 6.64 9.17 3.73
C PRO A 51 6.48 9.14 2.20
N LEU A 52 6.89 8.06 1.53
CA LEU A 52 6.74 7.86 0.09
C LEU A 52 5.62 6.89 -0.28
N THR A 53 4.79 6.48 0.69
CA THR A 53 3.63 5.63 0.48
C THR A 53 2.34 6.43 0.66
N SER A 54 1.38 6.21 -0.24
CA SER A 54 0.06 6.83 -0.21
C SER A 54 -1.02 5.80 -0.57
N ILE A 55 -2.26 6.08 -0.18
CA ILE A 55 -3.42 5.25 -0.50
C ILE A 55 -4.55 6.11 -1.06
N PHE A 56 -5.17 5.63 -2.13
CA PHE A 56 -6.45 6.12 -2.64
C PHE A 56 -7.48 5.03 -2.40
N VAL A 57 -8.61 5.37 -1.79
CA VAL A 57 -9.74 4.46 -1.58
C VAL A 57 -10.88 4.92 -2.47
N ARG A 58 -11.40 4.02 -3.30
CA ARG A 58 -12.56 4.32 -4.14
C ARG A 58 -13.83 4.38 -3.28
N GLU A 59 -14.64 5.41 -3.54
CA GLU A 59 -15.99 5.57 -2.97
C GLU A 59 -17.01 4.57 -3.53
#